data_AF-Q0VJV8-F1
#
_entry.id   AF-Q0VJV8-F1
#
_cell.length_a   1.000
_cell.length_b   1.000
_cell.length_c   1.000
_cell.angle_alpha   90.00
_cell.angle_beta   90.00
_cell.angle_gamma   90.00
#
_symmetry.space_group_name_H-M   'P 1'
#
loop_
_entity.id
_entity.type
_entity.pdbx_description
1 polymer ?
#
loop_
_entity_poly.entity_id
_entity_poly.type
_entity_poly.pdbx_seq_one_letter_code
_entity_poly.pdbx_strand_id
1 'polypeptide(L)'
;PSPVVNYLRKSQCGFDGYTPRVCCGPLPQQASRPQPTPAPVPTRAPPVNPGGVDPTYDEDSSPAPRNQCGVDMNGDRIYGGQITDLDEFPWMALLGYLTRTGSTTYQCGGVLINQRYVLTAAHCTIGAVEREVGKLITVRLGEYDTQNSVDCVDDVCADPPQNIPIEAAYPHSGYSDNNKNRKDDIALVRLTRRAQYTYYVK
;
A
#
# COMPACT_ATOMS: atom_id res chain seq x y z
N PRO A 1 29.99 25.78 -1.09
CA PRO A 1 28.83 24.91 -1.41
C PRO A 1 28.26 25.27 -2.79
N SER A 2 27.77 24.29 -3.56
CA SER A 2 27.23 24.59 -4.89
C SER A 2 25.94 25.43 -4.77
N PRO A 3 25.61 26.24 -5.80
CA PRO A 3 24.36 26.99 -5.86
C PRO A 3 23.12 26.11 -5.63
N VAL A 4 23.15 24.85 -6.11
CA VAL A 4 22.09 23.86 -5.92
C VAL A 4 21.94 23.45 -4.45
N VAL A 5 23.05 23.22 -3.75
CA VAL A 5 23.01 22.87 -2.32
C VAL A 5 22.47 24.03 -1.49
N ASN A 6 22.90 25.27 -1.80
CA ASN A 6 22.38 26.46 -1.13
C ASN A 6 20.90 26.70 -1.42
N TYR A 7 20.48 26.40 -2.64
CA TYR A 7 19.08 26.47 -3.04
C TYR A 7 18.22 25.48 -2.24
N LEU A 8 18.59 24.20 -2.21
CA LEU A 8 17.84 23.17 -1.48
C LEU A 8 17.76 23.46 0.02
N ARG A 9 18.84 24.00 0.62
CA ARG A 9 18.83 24.47 2.02
C ARG A 9 17.85 25.62 2.24
N LYS A 10 17.77 26.58 1.32
CA LYS A 10 16.83 27.71 1.41
C LYS A 10 15.38 27.31 1.15
N SER A 11 15.18 26.26 0.35
CA SER A 11 13.87 25.68 0.06
C SER A 11 13.38 24.73 1.16
N GLN A 12 14.18 24.50 2.20
CA GLN A 12 13.77 23.66 3.32
C GLN A 12 12.63 24.33 4.09
N CYS A 13 11.57 23.56 4.36
CA CYS A 13 10.42 24.07 5.10
C CYS A 13 9.88 23.10 6.15
N GLY A 14 10.66 22.07 6.48
CA GLY A 14 10.36 21.18 7.60
C GLY A 14 11.29 19.98 7.65
N PHE A 15 10.91 19.03 8.47
CA PHE A 15 11.54 17.72 8.60
C PHE A 15 10.48 16.62 8.73
N ASP A 16 10.85 15.43 8.30
CA ASP A 16 10.18 14.17 8.59
C ASP A 16 11.17 13.26 9.34
N GLY A 17 11.07 13.23 10.67
CA GLY A 17 12.15 12.69 11.50
C GLY A 17 13.48 13.42 11.26
N TYR A 18 14.47 12.71 10.70
CA TYR A 18 15.78 13.29 10.32
C TYR A 18 15.86 13.74 8.86
N THR A 19 14.82 13.49 8.06
CA THR A 19 14.80 13.77 6.62
C THR A 19 14.30 15.20 6.38
N PRO A 20 15.08 16.11 5.76
CA PRO A 20 14.63 17.47 5.50
C PRO A 20 13.56 17.51 4.40
N ARG A 21 12.47 18.24 4.63
CA ARG A 21 11.43 18.51 3.62
C ARG A 21 11.74 19.81 2.88
N VAL A 22 11.59 19.80 1.56
CA VAL A 22 11.68 21.00 0.72
C VAL A 22 10.29 21.40 0.23
N CYS A 23 10.05 22.71 0.18
CA CYS A 23 8.77 23.24 -0.27
C CYS A 23 8.66 23.20 -1.79
N CYS A 24 7.62 22.55 -2.30
CA CYS A 24 7.23 22.60 -3.71
C CYS A 24 6.27 23.78 -3.92
N GLY A 25 6.76 24.85 -4.53
CA GLY A 25 6.01 26.06 -4.86
C GLY A 25 6.89 27.00 -5.71
N PRO A 26 6.33 28.07 -6.31
CA PRO A 26 7.17 29.05 -6.99
C PRO A 26 8.13 29.65 -5.97
N LEU A 27 9.40 29.73 -6.36
CA LEU A 27 10.43 30.38 -5.56
C LEU A 27 10.05 31.83 -5.26
N PRO A 28 10.59 32.43 -4.18
CA PRO A 28 10.63 33.88 -4.07
C PRO A 28 11.20 34.43 -5.38
N GLN A 29 10.44 35.29 -6.06
CA GLN A 29 10.75 35.79 -7.40
C GLN A 29 12.20 36.28 -7.44
N GLN A 30 13.10 35.52 -8.04
CA GLN A 30 14.42 36.03 -8.40
C GLN A 30 14.31 36.65 -9.79
N ALA A 31 14.53 37.96 -9.80
CA ALA A 31 14.73 38.76 -10.99
C ALA A 31 15.72 38.12 -11.97
N SER A 32 15.42 38.27 -13.26
CA SER A 32 16.26 38.02 -14.45
C SER A 32 16.84 36.60 -14.62
N ARG A 33 16.25 35.88 -15.58
CA ARG A 33 16.67 34.57 -16.10
C ARG A 33 17.71 34.74 -17.23
N PRO A 34 18.89 34.08 -17.20
CA PRO A 34 19.66 33.80 -18.41
C PRO A 34 19.17 32.52 -19.11
N GLN A 35 19.38 32.45 -20.43
CA GLN A 35 18.88 31.42 -21.37
C GLN A 35 19.20 29.95 -21.02
N PRO A 36 18.43 28.97 -21.54
CA PRO A 36 18.60 27.55 -21.24
C PRO A 36 19.74 26.90 -22.05
N THR A 37 20.56 26.11 -21.36
CA THR A 37 21.52 25.15 -21.93
C THR A 37 20.80 23.87 -22.41
N PRO A 38 21.29 23.12 -23.42
CA PRO A 38 20.60 21.94 -23.92
C PRO A 38 20.58 20.79 -22.90
N ALA A 39 19.51 19.98 -22.95
CA ALA A 39 19.34 18.82 -22.09
C ALA A 39 20.39 17.73 -22.38
N PRO A 40 20.87 16.98 -21.37
CA PRO A 40 21.73 15.82 -21.59
C PRO A 40 20.91 14.65 -22.17
N VAL A 41 21.52 13.93 -23.10
CA VAL A 41 20.99 12.69 -23.72
C VAL A 41 20.99 11.55 -22.69
N PRO A 42 19.99 10.63 -22.68
CA PRO A 42 19.97 9.52 -21.75
C PRO A 42 21.07 8.51 -22.09
N THR A 43 21.97 8.25 -21.14
CA THR A 43 22.96 7.19 -21.26
C THR A 43 22.32 5.84 -20.90
N ARG A 44 22.50 4.87 -21.80
CA ARG A 44 22.07 3.47 -21.77
C ARG A 44 22.30 2.79 -20.40
N ALA A 45 21.29 2.02 -19.96
CA ALA A 45 21.31 1.23 -18.72
C ALA A 45 22.42 0.16 -18.71
N PRO A 46 23.04 -0.12 -17.55
CA PRO A 46 24.06 -1.16 -17.40
C PRO A 46 23.44 -2.58 -17.34
N PRO A 47 24.24 -3.64 -17.60
CA PRO A 47 23.73 -5.00 -17.71
C PRO A 47 23.45 -5.65 -16.34
N VAL A 48 22.43 -6.52 -16.34
CA VAL A 48 21.93 -7.30 -15.20
C VAL A 48 22.96 -8.36 -14.78
N ASN A 49 23.23 -8.47 -13.48
CA ASN A 49 24.11 -9.50 -12.88
C ASN A 49 23.26 -10.64 -12.26
N PRO A 50 23.63 -11.93 -12.41
CA PRO A 50 22.78 -13.09 -12.09
C PRO A 50 23.01 -13.63 -10.68
N GLY A 51 22.71 -12.84 -9.65
CA GLY A 51 23.03 -13.20 -8.27
C GLY A 51 22.00 -12.77 -7.23
N GLY A 52 20.77 -13.27 -7.30
CA GLY A 52 19.89 -13.46 -6.13
C GLY A 52 19.58 -12.26 -5.23
N VAL A 53 19.80 -11.03 -5.68
CA VAL A 53 19.34 -9.81 -5.02
C VAL A 53 17.94 -9.51 -5.56
N ASP A 54 16.98 -9.26 -4.67
CA ASP A 54 15.66 -8.71 -5.02
C ASP A 54 15.89 -7.62 -6.08
N PRO A 55 15.34 -7.75 -7.30
CA PRO A 55 15.54 -6.73 -8.31
C PRO A 55 15.17 -5.40 -7.66
N THR A 56 16.06 -4.42 -7.74
CA THR A 56 15.72 -3.05 -7.41
C THR A 56 14.66 -2.60 -8.43
N TYR A 57 13.43 -3.02 -8.22
CA TYR A 57 12.28 -2.40 -8.84
C TYR A 57 12.30 -0.97 -8.31
N ASP A 58 12.19 0.01 -9.20
CA ASP A 58 11.76 1.34 -8.79
C ASP A 58 10.58 1.16 -7.84
N GLU A 59 10.59 1.81 -6.67
CA GLU A 59 9.51 1.65 -5.71
C GLU A 59 8.19 1.87 -6.44
N ASP A 60 7.40 0.80 -6.52
CA ASP A 60 6.11 0.80 -7.20
C ASP A 60 5.10 1.38 -6.21
N SER A 61 5.27 2.67 -5.91
CA SER A 61 4.41 3.46 -5.03
C SER A 61 3.17 3.98 -5.77
N SER A 62 3.04 3.68 -7.06
CA SER A 62 1.89 4.06 -7.86
C SER A 62 0.79 3.00 -7.72
N PRO A 63 -0.49 3.40 -7.69
CA PRO A 63 -1.58 2.45 -7.85
C PRO A 63 -1.41 1.64 -9.13
N ALA A 64 -1.91 0.40 -9.13
CA ALA A 64 -1.91 -0.44 -10.31
C ALA A 64 -2.60 0.27 -11.50
N PRO A 65 -2.08 0.11 -12.73
CA PRO A 65 -2.66 0.74 -13.92
C PRO A 65 -4.16 0.46 -14.07
N ARG A 66 -4.93 1.42 -14.61
CA ARG A 66 -6.39 1.30 -14.78
C ARG A 66 -6.85 0.07 -15.56
N ASN A 67 -6.01 -0.48 -16.43
CA ASN A 67 -6.30 -1.69 -17.20
C ASN A 67 -5.93 -2.99 -16.46
N GLN A 68 -5.47 -2.88 -15.21
CA GLN A 68 -5.01 -4.00 -14.37
C GLN A 68 -5.66 -3.99 -12.98
N CYS A 69 -6.34 -2.90 -12.59
CA CYS A 69 -7.01 -2.74 -11.30
C CYS A 69 -8.53 -2.53 -11.46
N GLY A 70 -9.31 -2.91 -10.43
CA GLY A 70 -10.76 -2.71 -10.42
C GLY A 70 -11.52 -3.45 -11.53
N VAL A 71 -10.94 -4.54 -12.04
CA VAL A 71 -11.61 -5.42 -13.00
C VAL A 71 -12.57 -6.30 -12.20
N ASP A 72 -13.76 -5.77 -11.98
CA ASP A 72 -14.90 -6.53 -11.49
C ASP A 72 -15.45 -7.37 -12.66
N MET A 73 -15.55 -8.69 -12.48
CA MET A 73 -16.10 -9.58 -13.51
C MET A 73 -17.63 -9.60 -13.49
N ASN A 74 -18.27 -9.20 -12.38
CA ASN A 74 -19.72 -9.27 -12.18
C ASN A 74 -20.23 -7.95 -11.55
N GLY A 75 -20.49 -6.96 -12.40
CA GLY A 75 -20.82 -5.58 -12.00
C GLY A 75 -22.24 -5.34 -11.46
N ASP A 76 -22.75 -6.15 -10.53
CA ASP A 76 -24.06 -5.92 -9.92
C ASP A 76 -23.99 -5.26 -8.53
N ARG A 77 -24.92 -4.32 -8.31
CA ARG A 77 -24.96 -3.42 -7.15
C ARG A 77 -25.47 -4.15 -5.91
N ILE A 78 -24.66 -4.18 -4.85
CA ILE A 78 -25.00 -4.84 -3.57
C ILE A 78 -26.08 -4.06 -2.80
N TYR A 79 -27.31 -4.58 -2.79
CA TYR A 79 -28.34 -4.29 -1.79
C TYR A 79 -28.68 -5.61 -1.07
N GLY A 80 -28.51 -5.66 0.27
CA GLY A 80 -28.85 -6.85 1.05
C GLY A 80 -27.93 -8.05 0.83
N GLY A 81 -26.61 -7.80 0.93
CA GLY A 81 -25.47 -8.70 0.67
C GLY A 81 -25.74 -10.19 0.45
N GLN A 82 -25.20 -10.71 -0.65
CA GLN A 82 -25.20 -12.12 -1.00
C GLN A 82 -23.78 -12.69 -0.90
N ILE A 83 -23.67 -14.02 -0.89
CA ILE A 83 -22.37 -14.71 -1.03
C ILE A 83 -21.79 -14.33 -2.39
N THR A 84 -20.50 -13.98 -2.41
CA THR A 84 -19.81 -13.58 -3.62
C THR A 84 -19.44 -14.78 -4.47
N ASP A 85 -19.11 -14.56 -5.74
CA ASP A 85 -18.41 -15.58 -6.51
C ASP A 85 -16.95 -15.71 -6.01
N LEU A 86 -16.30 -16.83 -6.34
CA LEU A 86 -14.95 -17.18 -5.86
C LEU A 86 -13.88 -16.15 -6.25
N ASP A 87 -14.09 -15.40 -7.34
CA ASP A 87 -13.16 -14.46 -7.95
C ASP A 87 -13.70 -13.03 -8.07
N GLU A 88 -14.84 -12.72 -7.44
CA GLU A 88 -15.57 -11.46 -7.68
C GLU A 88 -14.77 -10.22 -7.24
N PHE A 89 -14.08 -10.29 -6.09
CA PHE A 89 -13.35 -9.17 -5.51
C PHE A 89 -11.89 -9.53 -5.14
N PRO A 90 -11.01 -9.74 -6.14
CA PRO A 90 -9.65 -10.25 -5.94
C PRO A 90 -8.71 -9.26 -5.22
N TRP A 91 -9.13 -8.00 -5.04
CA TRP A 91 -8.40 -7.00 -4.25
C TRP A 91 -8.69 -7.08 -2.76
N MET A 92 -9.65 -7.88 -2.32
CA MET A 92 -10.02 -7.96 -0.90
C MET A 92 -8.87 -8.49 -0.04
N ALA A 93 -8.64 -7.81 1.07
CA ALA A 93 -7.58 -8.12 2.00
C ALA A 93 -8.11 -8.27 3.42
N LEU A 94 -7.65 -9.29 4.14
CA LEU A 94 -7.87 -9.44 5.58
C LEU A 94 -6.63 -9.00 6.35
N LEU A 95 -6.81 -8.16 7.36
CA LEU A 95 -5.73 -7.68 8.23
C LEU A 95 -5.64 -8.57 9.46
N GLY A 96 -4.50 -9.24 9.61
CA GLY A 96 -4.22 -10.20 10.67
C GLY A 96 -3.43 -9.59 11.83
N TYR A 97 -3.97 -9.76 13.03
CA TYR A 97 -3.43 -9.23 14.28
C TYR A 97 -2.93 -10.37 15.18
N LEU A 98 -1.73 -10.20 15.72
CA LEU A 98 -1.17 -11.09 16.74
C LEU A 98 -1.79 -10.74 18.09
N THR A 99 -2.64 -11.62 18.60
CA THR A 99 -3.28 -11.47 19.90
C THR A 99 -2.29 -11.68 21.04
N ARG A 100 -2.67 -11.27 22.25
CA ARG A 100 -1.87 -11.51 23.46
C ARG A 100 -1.66 -13.00 23.78
N THR A 101 -2.53 -13.88 23.28
CA THR A 101 -2.41 -15.33 23.46
C THR A 101 -1.52 -15.98 22.41
N GLY A 102 -0.98 -15.20 21.46
CA GLY A 102 -0.08 -15.67 20.41
C GLY A 102 -0.80 -16.20 19.16
N SER A 103 -2.13 -16.16 19.11
CA SER A 103 -2.91 -16.52 17.92
C SER A 103 -3.02 -15.33 16.96
N THR A 104 -3.24 -15.62 15.67
CA THR A 104 -3.59 -14.58 14.69
C THR A 104 -5.11 -14.52 14.55
N THR A 105 -5.67 -13.32 14.56
CA THR A 105 -7.11 -13.07 14.31
C THR A 105 -7.27 -11.98 13.25
N TYR A 106 -8.33 -12.06 12.45
CA TYR A 106 -8.64 -11.08 11.40
C TYR A 106 -9.84 -10.24 11.85
N GLN A 107 -9.63 -8.93 12.02
CA GLN A 107 -10.65 -8.02 12.57
C GLN A 107 -10.93 -6.80 11.68
N CYS A 108 -10.14 -6.63 10.62
CA CYS A 108 -10.30 -5.54 9.67
C CYS A 108 -10.09 -6.03 8.24
N GLY A 109 -10.66 -5.27 7.31
CA GLY A 109 -10.46 -5.45 5.88
C GLY A 109 -9.54 -4.39 5.28
N GLY A 110 -9.17 -4.61 4.04
CA GLY A 110 -8.46 -3.66 3.20
C GLY A 110 -8.61 -3.99 1.72
N VAL A 111 -7.99 -3.17 0.88
CA VAL A 111 -8.01 -3.31 -0.57
C VAL A 111 -6.57 -3.25 -1.08
N LEU A 112 -6.14 -4.26 -1.83
CA LEU A 112 -4.86 -4.25 -2.53
C LEU A 112 -4.92 -3.19 -3.64
N ILE A 113 -4.05 -2.18 -3.57
CA ILE A 113 -4.04 -1.07 -4.54
C ILE A 113 -2.88 -1.14 -5.53
N ASN A 114 -1.86 -1.92 -5.19
CA ASN A 114 -0.79 -2.39 -6.06
C ASN A 114 -0.15 -3.62 -5.41
N GLN A 115 0.87 -4.20 -6.02
CA GLN A 115 1.53 -5.40 -5.49
C GLN A 115 2.17 -5.23 -4.10
N ARG A 116 2.34 -4.01 -3.59
CA ARG A 116 3.09 -3.74 -2.35
C ARG A 116 2.27 -3.07 -1.25
N TYR A 117 1.13 -2.50 -1.58
CA TYR A 117 0.34 -1.66 -0.69
C TYR A 117 -1.11 -2.09 -0.63
N VAL A 118 -1.61 -2.09 0.61
CA VAL A 118 -3.02 -2.29 0.93
C VAL A 118 -3.57 -1.00 1.53
N LEU A 119 -4.66 -0.51 0.98
CA LEU A 119 -5.43 0.60 1.52
C LEU A 119 -6.40 0.08 2.58
N THR A 120 -6.48 0.76 3.71
CA THR A 120 -7.40 0.42 4.81
C THR A 120 -7.77 1.68 5.61
N ALA A 121 -8.52 1.51 6.69
CA ALA A 121 -8.83 2.57 7.64
C ALA A 121 -7.68 2.76 8.65
N ALA A 122 -7.45 3.98 9.12
CA ALA A 122 -6.41 4.27 10.11
C ALA A 122 -6.67 3.58 11.45
N HIS A 123 -7.93 3.49 11.87
CA HIS A 123 -8.33 2.79 13.09
C HIS A 123 -8.04 1.28 13.04
N CYS A 124 -7.84 0.70 11.85
CA CYS A 124 -7.40 -0.69 11.69
C CYS A 124 -5.89 -0.86 11.90
N THR A 125 -5.12 0.22 11.93
CA THR A 125 -3.65 0.15 12.04
C THR A 125 -3.12 0.55 13.40
N ILE A 126 -3.80 1.46 14.09
CA ILE A 126 -3.37 2.02 15.38
C ILE A 126 -4.54 2.25 16.32
N GLY A 127 -4.25 2.40 17.62
CA GLY A 127 -5.24 2.87 18.60
C GLY A 127 -5.98 1.73 19.29
N ALA A 128 -7.32 1.75 19.29
CA ALA A 128 -8.13 0.77 19.98
C ALA A 128 -7.83 -0.68 19.55
N VAL A 129 -7.69 -0.92 18.25
CA VAL A 129 -7.42 -2.27 17.72
C VAL A 129 -6.11 -2.87 18.26
N GLU A 130 -5.05 -2.07 18.38
CA GLU A 130 -3.77 -2.54 18.94
C GLU A 130 -3.89 -2.89 20.43
N ARG A 131 -4.71 -2.13 21.17
CA ARG A 131 -4.91 -2.31 22.61
C ARG A 131 -5.86 -3.47 22.93
N GLU A 132 -6.89 -3.67 22.11
CA GLU A 132 -7.98 -4.61 22.37
C GLU A 132 -7.75 -5.96 21.68
N VAL A 133 -7.22 -5.94 20.46
CA VAL A 133 -6.99 -7.13 19.63
C VAL A 133 -5.53 -7.54 19.69
N GLY A 134 -4.63 -6.67 19.23
CA GLY A 134 -3.20 -6.94 19.19
C GLY A 134 -2.48 -6.28 18.03
N LYS A 135 -1.20 -6.63 17.84
CA LYS A 135 -0.34 -5.97 16.84
C LYS A 135 -0.71 -6.44 15.43
N LEU A 136 -0.90 -5.51 14.51
CA LEU A 136 -1.05 -5.82 13.08
C LEU A 136 0.25 -6.43 12.52
N ILE A 137 0.20 -7.66 12.00
CA ILE A 137 1.40 -8.42 11.59
C ILE A 137 1.38 -8.96 10.16
N THR A 138 0.21 -9.21 9.58
CA THR A 138 0.10 -9.86 8.27
C THR A 138 -1.11 -9.35 7.52
N VAL A 139 -1.05 -9.40 6.20
CA VAL A 139 -2.23 -9.33 5.33
C VAL A 139 -2.44 -10.70 4.69
N ARG A 140 -3.69 -11.15 4.61
CA ARG A 140 -4.11 -12.30 3.80
C ARG A 140 -4.84 -11.81 2.55
N LEU A 141 -4.43 -12.30 1.39
CA LEU A 141 -5.01 -12.00 0.07
C LEU A 141 -5.47 -13.28 -0.62
N GLY A 142 -6.49 -13.19 -1.48
CA GLY A 142 -7.02 -14.34 -2.23
C GLY A 142 -7.75 -15.36 -1.34
N GLU A 143 -8.41 -14.86 -0.30
CA GLU A 143 -9.26 -15.65 0.60
C GLU A 143 -10.72 -15.52 0.17
N TYR A 144 -11.49 -16.60 0.32
CA TYR A 144 -12.93 -16.60 0.06
C TYR A 144 -13.72 -17.12 1.27
N ASP A 145 -13.47 -18.35 1.73
CA ASP A 145 -14.09 -18.90 2.94
C ASP A 145 -13.05 -19.17 4.03
N THR A 146 -13.00 -18.26 5.01
CA THR A 146 -12.09 -18.34 6.16
C THR A 146 -12.23 -19.58 7.05
N GLN A 147 -13.29 -20.39 6.86
CA GLN A 147 -13.50 -21.64 7.60
C GLN A 147 -12.79 -22.83 6.93
N ASN A 148 -12.42 -22.70 5.65
CA ASN A 148 -11.78 -23.74 4.87
C ASN A 148 -10.32 -23.38 4.56
N SER A 149 -9.53 -24.38 4.24
CA SER A 149 -8.14 -24.19 3.78
C SER A 149 -7.99 -24.22 2.27
N VAL A 150 -9.01 -24.73 1.57
CA VAL A 150 -9.10 -24.83 0.12
C VAL A 150 -10.53 -24.52 -0.26
N ASP A 151 -10.72 -23.50 -1.08
CA ASP A 151 -12.03 -23.02 -1.51
C ASP A 151 -12.31 -23.52 -2.93
N CYS A 152 -13.41 -24.23 -3.11
CA CYS A 152 -13.80 -24.80 -4.41
C CYS A 152 -15.28 -24.55 -4.72
N VAL A 153 -15.57 -24.22 -5.98
CA VAL A 153 -16.92 -24.11 -6.54
C VAL A 153 -16.97 -24.94 -7.82
N ASP A 154 -17.93 -25.87 -7.93
CA ASP A 154 -18.10 -26.75 -9.09
C ASP A 154 -16.80 -27.44 -9.57
N ASP A 155 -16.07 -28.07 -8.64
CA ASP A 155 -14.77 -28.74 -8.85
C ASP A 155 -13.60 -27.83 -9.29
N VAL A 156 -13.80 -26.51 -9.33
CA VAL A 156 -12.75 -25.51 -9.55
C VAL A 156 -12.32 -24.92 -8.22
N CYS A 157 -11.05 -25.07 -7.87
CA CYS A 157 -10.51 -24.57 -6.60
C CYS A 157 -9.62 -23.35 -6.81
N ALA A 158 -9.68 -22.42 -5.86
CA ALA A 158 -8.81 -21.25 -5.82
C ALA A 158 -7.37 -21.61 -5.44
N ASP A 159 -6.44 -20.71 -5.79
CA ASP A 159 -5.07 -20.77 -5.28
C ASP A 159 -5.06 -20.57 -3.76
N PRO A 160 -4.11 -21.17 -3.01
CA PRO A 160 -4.00 -20.93 -1.58
C PRO A 160 -3.81 -19.43 -1.23
N PRO A 161 -4.45 -18.92 -0.16
CA PRO A 161 -4.33 -17.53 0.22
C PRO A 161 -2.88 -17.10 0.51
N GLN A 162 -2.52 -15.90 0.07
CA GLN A 162 -1.19 -15.32 0.32
C GLN A 162 -1.18 -14.60 1.67
N ASN A 163 -0.51 -15.19 2.66
CA ASN A 163 -0.23 -14.52 3.94
C ASN A 163 1.12 -13.79 3.85
N ILE A 164 1.08 -12.45 3.80
CA ILE A 164 2.23 -11.58 3.60
C ILE A 164 2.47 -10.72 4.85
N PRO A 165 3.63 -10.84 5.52
CA PRO A 165 3.97 -10.00 6.67
C PRO A 165 4.01 -8.52 6.32
N ILE A 166 3.71 -7.68 7.30
CA ILE A 166 3.67 -6.22 7.14
C ILE A 166 5.03 -5.62 7.46
N GLU A 167 5.51 -4.75 6.58
CA GLU A 167 6.73 -3.97 6.75
C GLU A 167 6.46 -2.75 7.64
N ALA A 168 5.42 -1.98 7.29
CA ALA A 168 5.00 -0.80 8.01
C ALA A 168 3.54 -0.45 7.71
N ALA A 169 2.90 0.30 8.60
CA ALA A 169 1.60 0.93 8.36
C ALA A 169 1.74 2.47 8.51
N TYR A 170 1.04 3.18 7.65
CA TYR A 170 1.07 4.64 7.51
C TYR A 170 -0.35 5.19 7.66
N PRO A 171 -0.86 5.34 8.90
CA PRO A 171 -2.09 6.07 9.12
C PRO A 171 -1.93 7.53 8.71
N HIS A 172 -3.00 8.12 8.17
CA HIS A 172 -2.99 9.53 7.81
C HIS A 172 -2.61 10.40 9.02
N SER A 173 -1.74 11.39 8.84
CA SER A 173 -1.18 12.20 9.93
C SER A 173 -2.24 13.03 10.69
N GLY A 174 -3.39 13.28 10.08
CA GLY A 174 -4.55 13.93 10.69
C GLY A 174 -5.44 13.00 11.52
N TYR A 175 -5.27 11.67 11.41
CA TYR A 175 -6.09 10.72 12.16
C TYR A 175 -5.77 10.77 13.66
N SER A 176 -6.81 10.68 14.48
CA SER A 176 -6.69 10.55 15.92
C SER A 176 -7.76 9.61 16.45
N ASP A 177 -7.34 8.59 17.19
CA ASP A 177 -8.22 7.59 17.84
C ASP A 177 -9.20 8.23 18.84
N ASN A 178 -8.86 9.40 19.38
CA ASN A 178 -9.72 10.14 20.32
C ASN A 178 -10.82 10.96 19.64
N ASN A 179 -10.74 11.14 18.31
CA ASN A 179 -11.73 11.90 17.57
C ASN A 179 -12.96 11.02 17.29
N LYS A 180 -14.08 11.35 17.93
CA LYS A 180 -15.35 10.61 17.76
C LYS A 180 -15.85 10.55 16.31
N ASN A 181 -15.50 11.54 15.48
CA ASN A 181 -15.91 11.57 14.08
C ASN A 181 -14.98 10.77 13.16
N ARG A 182 -13.91 10.15 13.70
CA ARG A 182 -12.90 9.40 12.94
C ARG A 182 -12.45 10.16 11.67
N LYS A 183 -12.14 11.44 11.85
CA LYS A 183 -11.67 12.27 10.75
C LYS A 183 -10.35 11.70 10.21
N ASP A 184 -10.18 11.72 8.90
CA ASP A 184 -8.99 11.26 8.19
C ASP A 184 -8.67 9.77 8.43
N ASP A 185 -9.70 8.94 8.59
CA ASP A 185 -9.60 7.50 8.88
C ASP A 185 -9.21 6.68 7.64
N ILE A 186 -7.98 6.88 7.19
CA ILE A 186 -7.36 6.23 6.03
C ILE A 186 -5.90 5.90 6.33
N ALA A 187 -5.44 4.73 5.88
CA ALA A 187 -4.07 4.28 6.07
C ALA A 187 -3.58 3.43 4.90
N LEU A 188 -2.26 3.44 4.71
CA LEU A 188 -1.57 2.51 3.81
C LEU A 188 -0.81 1.48 4.62
N VAL A 189 -0.94 0.21 4.28
CA VAL A 189 -0.16 -0.90 4.83
C VAL A 189 0.80 -1.36 3.75
N ARG A 190 2.10 -1.30 4.04
CA ARG A 190 3.17 -1.76 3.15
C ARG A 190 3.55 -3.19 3.50
N LEU A 191 3.53 -4.05 2.50
CA LEU A 191 3.89 -5.46 2.61
C LEU A 191 5.41 -5.65 2.62
N THR A 192 5.92 -6.69 3.29
CA THR A 192 7.36 -7.04 3.31
C THR A 192 7.89 -7.56 1.97
N ARG A 193 7.00 -8.12 1.15
CA ARG A 193 7.27 -8.59 -0.22
C ARG A 193 6.08 -8.26 -1.11
N ARG A 194 6.30 -8.22 -2.42
CA ARG A 194 5.22 -8.03 -3.39
C ARG A 194 4.24 -9.20 -3.36
N ALA A 195 2.95 -8.92 -3.37
CA ALA A 195 1.91 -9.87 -3.67
C ALA A 195 2.07 -10.38 -5.10
N GLN A 196 1.82 -11.67 -5.31
CA GLN A 196 1.80 -12.26 -6.63
C GLN A 196 0.39 -12.10 -7.19
N TYR A 197 0.26 -11.39 -8.31
CA TYR A 197 -1.04 -11.28 -8.95
C TYR A 197 -1.45 -12.61 -9.57
N THR A 198 -2.65 -13.06 -9.23
CA THR A 198 -3.29 -14.27 -9.74
C THR A 198 -4.71 -13.94 -10.18
N TYR A 199 -5.51 -14.95 -10.50
CA TYR A 199 -6.93 -14.74 -10.76
C TYR A 199 -7.68 -14.23 -9.52
N TYR A 200 -7.23 -14.67 -8.34
CA TYR A 200 -7.85 -14.40 -7.03
C TYR A 200 -7.17 -13.26 -6.24
N VAL A 201 -6.09 -12.66 -6.78
CA VAL A 201 -5.32 -11.57 -6.14
C VAL A 201 -4.95 -10.50 -7.15
N LYS A 202 -5.54 -9.29 -7.08
CA LYS A 202 -5.23 -8.15 -7.99
C LYS A 202 -5.40 -6.79 -7.31
#